data_AF-A0A3E3E0E3-F1
#
_entry.id   AF-A0A3E3E0E3-F1
#
_cell.length_a   1.000
_cell.length_b   1.000
_cell.length_c   1.000
_cell.angle_alpha   90.00
_cell.angle_beta   90.00
_cell.angle_gamma   90.00
#
_symmetry.space_group_name_H-M   'P 1'
#
loop_
_entity.id
_entity.type
_entity.pdbx_description
1 polymer ?
#
loop_
_entity_poly.entity_id
_entity_poly.type
_entity_poly.pdbx_seq_one_letter_code
_entity_poly.pdbx_strand_id
1 'polypeptide(L)'
;MATIFSRLNISLTDQPITPELSMVQYDSGRGLDIMLTNDVIPDDPGEESQTLSANLYAVKPSGMELVIPSLSVIHYATSGSYEVKFASQEHFLSLLNEVGTVECQVALRDSADIVTTFSFYIHVMKNLSRDIAEEAQMIGRVSALELQAKSLISGDADAMAELPTSELSTDGKTLEERITDLETEIRTYLSGDTDIMIEVS
;
A
#
# COMPACT_ATOMS: atom_id res chain seq x y z
N MET A 1 0.87 -15.59 5.35
CA MET A 1 2.14 -14.84 5.51
C MET A 1 2.16 -14.23 6.91
N ALA A 2 3.31 -14.18 7.58
CA ALA A 2 3.43 -13.50 8.87
C ALA A 2 3.52 -11.98 8.63
N THR A 3 2.75 -11.19 9.39
CA THR A 3 2.84 -9.72 9.37
C THR A 3 4.06 -9.29 10.17
N ILE A 4 4.94 -8.49 9.56
CA ILE A 4 6.11 -7.90 10.21
C ILE A 4 5.70 -6.53 10.74
N PHE A 5 5.92 -6.25 12.02
CA PHE A 5 5.56 -4.95 12.58
C PHE A 5 6.76 -4.01 12.60
N SER A 6 6.59 -2.80 12.06
CA SER A 6 7.49 -1.69 12.33
C SER A 6 7.20 -1.17 13.73
N ARG A 7 8.21 -1.11 14.60
CA ARG A 7 8.04 -0.68 15.98
C ARG A 7 8.36 0.80 16.16
N LEU A 8 7.45 1.54 16.79
CA LEU A 8 7.60 2.93 17.20
C LEU A 8 7.53 3.01 18.73
N ASN A 9 8.54 3.60 19.36
CA ASN A 9 8.53 3.82 20.82
C ASN A 9 8.22 5.29 21.08
N ILE A 10 7.27 5.54 21.97
CA ILE A 10 6.79 6.88 22.31
C ILE A 10 6.88 7.04 23.82
N SER A 11 7.64 8.06 24.22
CA SER A 11 7.69 8.49 25.61
C SER A 11 6.46 9.31 25.95
N LEU A 12 5.81 8.98 27.07
CA LEU A 12 4.73 9.78 27.65
C LEU A 12 5.27 10.92 28.51
N THR A 13 6.55 10.87 28.89
CA THR A 13 7.20 11.76 29.87
C THR A 13 8.16 12.76 29.24
N ASP A 14 8.82 12.40 28.14
CA ASP A 14 9.80 13.25 27.48
C ASP A 14 9.34 13.60 26.06
N GLN A 15 9.09 14.88 25.78
CA GLN A 15 8.72 15.37 24.45
C GLN A 15 9.48 16.64 24.10
N PRO A 16 10.40 16.55 23.11
CA PRO A 16 10.51 17.68 22.20
C PRO A 16 10.49 17.28 20.71
N ILE A 17 10.62 15.99 20.36
CA ILE A 17 10.73 15.56 18.96
C ILE A 17 9.55 14.65 18.60
N THR A 18 8.76 15.07 17.63
CA THR A 18 7.70 14.25 17.02
C THR A 18 8.36 13.05 16.33
N PRO A 19 8.01 11.81 16.71
CA PRO A 19 8.64 10.63 16.12
C PRO A 19 8.38 10.53 14.62
N GLU A 20 9.33 9.95 13.89
CA GLU A 20 9.25 9.74 12.45
C GLU A 20 9.58 8.27 12.12
N LEU A 21 8.86 7.69 11.17
CA LEU A 21 9.06 6.32 10.67
C LEU A 21 9.12 6.32 9.15
N SER A 22 10.02 5.53 8.57
CA SER A 22 10.05 5.30 7.12
C SER A 22 9.41 3.96 6.76
N MET A 23 8.51 3.97 5.79
CA MET A 23 7.85 2.77 5.27
C MET A 23 7.91 2.74 3.74
N VAL A 24 7.82 1.54 3.16
CA VAL A 24 7.89 1.37 1.70
C VAL A 24 6.48 1.32 1.13
N GLN A 25 6.30 1.96 -0.02
CA GLN A 25 5.04 1.98 -0.75
C GLN A 25 4.57 0.55 -1.06
N TYR A 26 3.27 0.29 -0.86
CA TYR A 26 2.62 -1.02 -1.08
C TYR A 26 3.20 -2.21 -0.31
N ASP A 27 3.85 -1.97 0.83
CA ASP A 27 4.35 -3.06 1.67
C ASP A 27 3.20 -3.75 2.44
N SER A 28 2.55 -4.72 1.78
CA SER A 28 1.44 -5.52 2.32
C SER A 28 1.84 -6.50 3.42
N GLY A 29 3.14 -6.69 3.64
CA GLY A 29 3.67 -7.55 4.70
C GLY A 29 3.81 -6.84 6.04
N ARG A 30 3.60 -5.51 6.11
CA ARG A 30 3.90 -4.72 7.30
C ARG A 30 2.69 -4.18 8.04
N GLY A 31 2.78 -4.22 9.36
CA GLY A 31 1.92 -3.49 10.29
C GLY A 31 2.72 -2.46 11.09
N LEU A 32 2.02 -1.71 11.93
CA LEU A 32 2.63 -0.76 12.87
C LEU A 32 2.38 -1.22 14.30
N ASP A 33 3.44 -1.27 15.10
CA ASP A 33 3.41 -1.60 16.53
C ASP A 33 3.93 -0.39 17.30
N ILE A 34 3.10 0.21 18.14
CA ILE A 34 3.45 1.42 18.89
C ILE A 34 3.52 1.08 20.38
N MET A 35 4.70 1.23 20.96
CA MET A 35 4.92 1.10 22.40
C MET A 35 4.90 2.49 23.05
N LEU A 36 3.95 2.71 23.95
CA LEU A 36 3.78 3.91 24.76
C LEU A 36 4.32 3.62 26.16
N THR A 37 5.33 4.37 26.59
CA THR A 37 6.09 4.06 27.80
C THR A 37 6.49 5.33 28.54
N ASN A 38 6.62 5.26 29.87
CA ASN A 38 7.20 6.32 30.70
C ASN A 38 8.73 6.15 30.81
N ASP A 39 9.40 5.92 29.67
CA ASP A 39 10.84 5.63 29.56
C ASP A 39 11.33 4.35 30.29
N VAL A 40 10.41 3.45 30.59
CA VAL A 40 10.68 2.11 31.13
C VAL A 40 10.08 1.07 30.19
N ILE A 41 10.93 0.18 29.67
CA ILE A 41 10.44 -0.96 28.87
C ILE A 41 9.85 -1.97 29.86
N PRO A 42 8.58 -2.36 29.70
CA PRO A 42 7.97 -3.37 30.55
C PRO A 42 8.71 -4.70 30.43
N ASP A 43 9.07 -5.26 31.58
CA ASP A 43 9.57 -6.62 31.76
C ASP A 43 8.47 -7.58 32.23
N ASP A 44 7.25 -7.08 32.46
CA ASP A 44 6.06 -7.83 32.82
C ASP A 44 5.27 -8.33 31.59
N PRO A 45 4.55 -9.47 31.71
CA PRO A 45 3.64 -9.88 30.66
C PRO A 45 2.47 -8.89 30.56
N GLY A 46 2.33 -8.24 29.40
CA GLY A 46 1.18 -7.38 29.13
C GLY A 46 -0.09 -8.20 28.90
N GLU A 47 -1.23 -7.62 29.25
CA GLU A 47 -2.54 -8.22 29.01
C GLU A 47 -3.27 -7.50 27.87
N GLU A 48 -3.81 -8.25 26.93
CA GLU A 48 -4.67 -7.69 25.88
C GLU A 48 -5.94 -7.15 26.54
N SER A 49 -6.18 -5.85 26.37
CA SER A 49 -7.32 -5.18 26.99
C SER A 49 -8.55 -5.27 26.09
N GLN A 50 -9.70 -5.57 26.70
CA GLN A 50 -11.00 -5.57 26.02
C GLN A 50 -11.72 -4.22 26.08
N THR A 51 -11.25 -3.29 26.92
CA THR A 51 -11.88 -1.97 27.10
C THR A 51 -11.10 -0.86 26.40
N LEU A 52 -9.80 -1.07 26.18
CA LEU A 52 -8.95 -0.13 25.48
C LEU A 52 -9.09 -0.30 23.97
N SER A 53 -9.15 0.82 23.27
CA SER A 53 -9.11 0.89 21.82
C SER A 53 -8.28 2.09 21.38
N ALA A 54 -7.66 2.00 20.21
CA ALA A 54 -6.98 3.15 19.63
C ALA A 54 -7.41 3.37 18.18
N ASN A 55 -7.46 4.63 17.78
CA ASN A 55 -7.66 5.02 16.39
C ASN A 55 -6.46 5.82 15.92
N LEU A 56 -5.91 5.43 14.77
CA LEU A 56 -4.90 6.17 14.03
C LEU A 56 -5.61 7.03 12.98
N TYR A 57 -5.55 8.33 13.15
CA TYR A 57 -5.96 9.34 12.19
C TYR A 57 -4.76 9.71 11.34
N ALA A 58 -4.86 9.52 10.04
CA ALA A 58 -3.78 9.78 9.10
C ALA A 58 -4.22 10.77 8.03
N VAL A 59 -3.39 11.77 7.76
CA VAL A 59 -3.56 12.72 6.65
C VAL A 59 -2.48 12.44 5.63
N LYS A 60 -2.91 12.04 4.42
CA LYS A 60 -2.02 11.69 3.32
C LYS A 60 -1.45 12.93 2.63
N PRO A 61 -0.38 12.82 1.83
CA PRO A 61 0.14 13.92 1.02
C PRO A 61 -0.90 14.58 0.11
N SER A 62 -1.89 13.82 -0.37
CA SER A 62 -3.04 14.32 -1.14
C SER A 62 -4.05 15.16 -0.33
N GLY A 63 -3.93 15.18 1.00
CA GLY A 63 -4.91 15.76 1.92
C GLY A 63 -6.06 14.82 2.29
N MET A 64 -6.06 13.57 1.78
CA MET A 64 -7.06 12.57 2.14
C MET A 64 -6.86 12.10 3.58
N GLU A 65 -7.97 12.09 4.34
CA GLU A 65 -7.99 11.62 5.73
C GLU A 65 -8.38 10.14 5.79
N LEU A 66 -7.67 9.37 6.62
CA LEU A 66 -7.95 7.97 6.90
C LEU A 66 -8.08 7.76 8.41
N VAL A 67 -8.99 6.87 8.80
CA VAL A 67 -9.12 6.42 10.19
C VAL A 67 -8.88 4.92 10.23
N ILE A 68 -7.85 4.50 10.97
CA ILE A 68 -7.41 3.12 11.07
C ILE A 68 -7.61 2.65 12.52
N PRO A 69 -8.56 1.75 12.79
CA PRO A 69 -8.73 1.20 14.12
C PRO A 69 -7.56 0.27 14.47
N SER A 70 -7.19 0.24 15.75
CA SER A 70 -6.21 -0.71 16.28
C SER A 70 -6.72 -2.14 16.13
N LEU A 71 -5.81 -3.04 15.78
CA LEU A 71 -6.03 -4.48 15.84
C LEU A 71 -6.19 -4.95 17.29
N SER A 72 -5.28 -4.50 18.16
CA SER A 72 -5.30 -4.82 19.58
C SER A 72 -4.53 -3.77 20.38
N VAL A 73 -4.87 -3.69 21.67
CA VAL A 73 -4.18 -2.87 22.65
C VAL A 73 -3.80 -3.76 23.83
N ILE A 74 -2.53 -3.76 24.19
CA ILE A 74 -1.99 -4.48 25.34
C ILE A 74 -1.63 -3.45 26.41
N HIS A 75 -2.03 -3.71 27.65
CA HIS A 75 -1.71 -2.87 28.79
C HIS A 75 -0.76 -3.61 29.75
N TYR A 76 0.31 -2.92 30.13
CA TYR A 76 1.31 -3.39 31.07
C TYR A 76 1.07 -2.72 32.43
N ALA A 77 0.26 -3.35 33.27
CA ALA A 77 -0.24 -2.75 34.51
C ALA A 77 0.87 -2.32 35.47
N THR A 78 2.02 -3.00 35.48
CA THR A 78 3.12 -2.71 36.41
C THR A 78 3.89 -1.45 36.02
N SER A 79 4.10 -1.25 34.72
CA SER A 79 4.85 -0.11 34.17
C SER A 79 3.94 1.06 33.76
N GLY A 80 2.63 0.84 33.65
CA GLY A 80 1.69 1.82 33.10
C GLY A 80 1.92 2.09 31.61
N SER A 81 2.52 1.12 30.90
CA SER A 81 2.83 1.20 29.47
C SER A 81 1.73 0.55 28.63
N TYR A 82 1.66 0.91 27.36
CA TYR A 82 0.68 0.36 26.41
C TYR A 82 1.36 -0.03 25.11
N GLU A 83 0.97 -1.16 24.51
CA GLU A 83 1.37 -1.57 23.17
C GLU A 83 0.14 -1.56 22.26
N VAL A 84 0.19 -0.82 21.16
CA VAL A 84 -0.92 -0.62 20.23
C VAL A 84 -0.53 -1.16 18.86
N LYS A 85 -1.30 -2.14 18.36
CA LYS A 85 -1.03 -2.76 17.06
C LYS A 85 -2.02 -2.26 16.01
N PHE A 86 -1.50 -1.90 14.85
CA PHE A 86 -2.28 -1.60 13.65
C PHE A 86 -1.88 -2.59 12.54
N ALA A 87 -2.85 -3.36 12.04
CA ALA A 87 -2.63 -4.30 10.94
C ALA A 87 -3.88 -4.49 10.05
N SER A 88 -4.81 -3.54 10.06
CA SER A 88 -5.98 -3.63 9.17
C SER A 88 -5.50 -3.51 7.73
N GLN A 89 -5.47 -4.64 7.02
CA GLN A 89 -4.72 -4.81 5.78
C GLN A 89 -5.12 -3.77 4.72
N GLU A 90 -6.40 -3.53 4.50
CA GLU A 90 -6.86 -2.59 3.46
C GLU A 90 -6.62 -1.13 3.84
N HIS A 91 -6.99 -0.72 5.06
CA HIS A 91 -6.85 0.66 5.50
C HIS A 91 -5.38 1.06 5.69
N PHE A 92 -4.56 0.15 6.20
CA PHE A 92 -3.13 0.39 6.36
C PHE A 92 -2.39 0.37 5.01
N LEU A 93 -2.81 -0.47 4.06
CA LEU A 93 -2.27 -0.42 2.70
C LEU A 93 -2.64 0.88 1.97
N SER A 94 -3.85 1.40 2.20
CA SER A 94 -4.27 2.69 1.65
C SER A 94 -3.40 3.84 2.15
N LEU A 95 -2.89 3.75 3.38
CA LEU A 95 -1.93 4.72 3.90
C LEU A 95 -0.60 4.69 3.13
N LEU A 96 -0.16 3.51 2.69
CA LEU A 96 1.13 3.28 2.01
C LEU A 96 1.05 3.36 0.48
N ASN A 97 -0.07 3.78 -0.12
CA ASN A 97 -0.20 3.82 -1.58
C ASN A 97 0.38 5.10 -2.21
N GLU A 98 0.59 6.15 -1.43
CA GLU A 98 1.06 7.47 -1.88
C GLU A 98 2.44 7.74 -1.32
N VAL A 99 3.37 8.14 -2.19
CA VAL A 99 4.74 8.54 -1.78
C VAL A 99 4.69 9.93 -1.17
N GLY A 100 5.34 10.10 -0.01
CA GLY A 100 5.40 11.39 0.69
C GLY A 100 5.31 11.23 2.21
N THR A 101 5.07 12.35 2.88
CA THR A 101 4.92 12.40 4.34
C THR A 101 3.44 12.30 4.71
N VAL A 102 3.11 11.29 5.50
CA VAL A 102 1.78 11.12 6.12
C VAL A 102 1.85 11.66 7.53
N GLU A 103 0.94 12.56 7.87
CA GLU A 103 0.78 13.06 9.23
C GLU A 103 -0.12 12.10 10.01
N CYS A 104 0.34 11.66 11.17
CA CYS A 104 -0.38 10.67 11.97
C CYS A 104 -0.67 11.20 13.36
N GLN A 105 -1.88 10.96 13.85
CA GLN A 105 -2.27 11.16 15.23
C GLN A 105 -2.97 9.90 15.73
N VAL A 106 -2.60 9.43 16.91
CA VAL A 106 -3.27 8.31 17.57
C VAL A 106 -3.98 8.82 18.80
N ALA A 107 -5.22 8.38 18.97
CA ALA A 107 -5.97 8.56 20.21
C ALA A 107 -6.19 7.19 20.85
N LEU A 108 -5.61 6.99 22.04
CA LEU A 108 -5.88 5.84 22.89
C LEU A 108 -7.07 6.17 23.81
N ARG A 109 -8.04 5.27 23.86
CA ARG A 109 -9.27 5.43 24.62
C ARG A 109 -9.54 4.23 25.50
N ASP A 110 -10.07 4.47 26.68
CA ASP A 110 -10.70 3.46 27.52
C ASP A 110 -12.21 3.67 27.45
N SER A 111 -12.90 2.78 26.75
CA SER A 111 -14.32 2.95 26.42
C SER A 111 -14.61 4.30 25.74
N ALA A 112 -15.15 5.28 26.45
CA ALA A 112 -15.46 6.61 25.91
C ALA A 112 -14.38 7.66 26.20
N ASP A 113 -13.55 7.44 27.22
CA ASP A 113 -12.62 8.43 27.75
C ASP A 113 -11.28 8.38 27.02
N ILE A 114 -10.74 9.56 26.71
CA ILE A 114 -9.42 9.67 26.09
C ILE A 114 -8.36 9.47 27.17
N VAL A 115 -7.55 8.44 27.01
CA VAL A 115 -6.40 8.15 27.89
C VAL A 115 -5.23 9.04 27.50
N THR A 116 -4.87 9.04 26.22
CA THR A 116 -3.79 9.87 25.70
C THR A 116 -3.89 10.06 24.18
N THR A 117 -3.22 11.09 23.68
CA THR A 117 -3.08 11.38 22.26
C THR A 117 -1.64 11.73 21.92
N PHE A 118 -1.14 11.25 20.80
CA PHE A 118 0.20 11.58 20.33
C PHE A 118 0.23 11.64 18.81
N SER A 119 1.20 12.38 18.28
CA SER A 119 1.40 12.55 16.84
C SER A 119 2.77 12.04 16.43
N PHE A 120 2.87 11.58 15.18
CA PHE A 120 4.11 11.12 14.55
C PHE A 120 3.98 11.27 13.03
N TYR A 121 5.08 11.12 12.29
CA TYR A 121 5.07 11.14 10.84
C TYR A 121 5.49 9.79 10.26
N ILE A 122 4.89 9.42 9.13
CA ILE A 122 5.33 8.31 8.30
C ILE A 122 5.84 8.85 6.96
N HIS A 123 7.11 8.61 6.64
CA HIS A 123 7.67 8.85 5.33
C HIS A 123 7.50 7.61 4.46
N VAL A 124 6.57 7.68 3.51
CA VAL A 124 6.33 6.63 2.53
C VAL A 124 7.30 6.80 1.37
N MET A 125 8.19 5.83 1.22
CA MET A 125 9.26 5.79 0.22
C MET A 125 8.82 4.96 -0.98
N LYS A 126 9.19 5.40 -2.19
CA LYS A 126 8.88 4.69 -3.43
C LYS A 126 9.45 3.27 -3.43
N ASN A 127 8.66 2.31 -3.89
CA ASN A 127 9.09 0.91 -3.99
C ASN A 127 9.77 0.65 -5.34
N LEU A 128 11.08 0.86 -5.41
CA LEU A 128 11.86 0.72 -6.63
C LEU A 128 11.80 -0.70 -7.23
N SER A 129 11.63 -1.74 -6.42
CA SER A 129 11.51 -3.11 -6.92
C SER A 129 10.22 -3.33 -7.70
N ARG A 130 9.15 -2.67 -7.29
CA ARG A 130 7.86 -2.70 -8.00
C ARG A 130 7.93 -1.91 -9.30
N ASP A 131 8.54 -0.73 -9.29
CA ASP A 131 8.74 0.08 -10.50
C ASP A 131 9.46 -0.72 -11.60
N ILE A 132 10.54 -1.40 -11.25
CA ILE A 132 11.32 -2.21 -12.19
C ILE A 132 10.50 -3.39 -12.73
N ALA A 133 9.67 -4.01 -11.87
CA ALA A 133 8.81 -5.12 -12.28
C ALA A 133 7.70 -4.66 -13.24
N GLU A 134 7.07 -3.52 -12.96
CA GLU A 134 6.04 -2.93 -13.82
C GLU A 134 6.63 -2.48 -15.18
N GLU A 135 7.82 -1.88 -15.17
CA GLU A 135 8.54 -1.52 -16.40
C GLU A 135 8.91 -2.76 -17.24
N ALA A 136 9.43 -3.82 -16.61
CA ALA A 136 9.73 -5.08 -17.29
C ALA A 136 8.47 -5.76 -17.87
N GLN A 137 7.35 -5.73 -17.14
CA GLN A 137 6.07 -6.22 -17.64
C GLN A 137 5.57 -5.40 -18.85
N MET A 138 5.70 -4.08 -18.80
CA MET A 138 5.33 -3.19 -19.90
C MET A 138 6.17 -3.48 -21.14
N ILE A 139 7.49 -3.64 -21.01
CA ILE A 139 8.39 -4.01 -22.12
C ILE A 139 7.97 -5.36 -22.72
N GLY A 140 7.66 -6.35 -21.88
CA GLY A 140 7.17 -7.65 -22.35
C GLY A 140 5.86 -7.55 -23.13
N ARG A 141 4.91 -6.74 -22.65
CA ARG A 141 3.61 -6.52 -23.29
C ARG A 141 3.74 -5.80 -24.64
N VAL A 142 4.57 -4.75 -24.72
CA VAL A 142 4.86 -4.06 -25.98
C VAL A 142 5.51 -5.01 -26.98
N SER A 143 6.48 -5.82 -26.53
CA SER A 143 7.14 -6.81 -27.39
C SER A 143 6.15 -7.84 -27.95
N ALA A 144 5.17 -8.28 -27.16
CA ALA A 144 4.12 -9.20 -27.61
C ALA A 144 3.17 -8.55 -28.63
N LEU A 145 2.77 -7.29 -28.41
CA LEU A 145 1.92 -6.54 -29.35
C LEU A 145 2.64 -6.28 -30.68
N GLU A 146 3.93 -5.95 -30.65
CA GLU A 146 4.74 -5.80 -31.86
C GLU A 146 4.85 -7.11 -32.66
N LEU A 147 4.99 -8.24 -31.96
CA LEU A 147 5.07 -9.57 -32.59
C LEU A 147 3.72 -9.97 -33.20
N GLN A 148 2.62 -9.65 -32.53
CA GLN A 148 1.26 -9.81 -33.04
C GLN A 148 0.99 -8.93 -34.27
N ALA A 149 1.43 -7.66 -34.26
CA ALA A 149 1.31 -6.78 -35.41
C ALA A 149 2.13 -7.32 -36.61
N LYS A 150 3.36 -7.79 -36.37
CA LYS A 150 4.20 -8.40 -37.41
C LYS A 150 3.59 -9.68 -38.01
N SER A 151 2.99 -10.56 -37.20
CA SER A 151 2.34 -11.77 -37.70
C SER A 151 1.09 -11.49 -38.52
N LEU A 152 0.31 -10.46 -38.14
CA LEU A 152 -0.83 -9.98 -38.92
C LEU A 152 -0.40 -9.38 -40.27
N ILE A 153 0.74 -8.69 -40.31
CA ILE A 153 1.30 -8.09 -41.54
C ILE A 153 1.93 -9.15 -42.45
N SER A 154 2.59 -10.18 -41.89
CA SER A 154 3.26 -11.23 -42.69
C SER A 154 2.30 -12.28 -43.25
N GLY A 155 1.08 -12.40 -42.72
CA GLY A 155 0.08 -13.37 -43.17
C GLY A 155 0.42 -14.83 -42.82
N ASP A 156 1.41 -15.07 -41.96
CA ASP A 156 1.80 -16.40 -41.53
C ASP A 156 0.84 -16.95 -40.47
N ALA A 157 -0.07 -17.82 -40.91
CA ALA A 157 -1.06 -18.49 -40.07
C ALA A 157 -0.46 -19.38 -38.96
N ASP A 158 0.81 -19.79 -39.08
CA ASP A 158 1.48 -20.65 -38.09
C ASP A 158 1.91 -19.91 -36.81
N ALA A 159 2.03 -18.57 -36.84
CA ALA A 159 2.37 -17.77 -35.65
C ALA A 159 1.16 -17.49 -34.74
N MET A 160 -0.07 -17.79 -35.19
CA MET A 160 -1.31 -17.60 -34.43
C MET A 160 -1.57 -18.71 -33.40
N ALA A 161 -0.78 -19.79 -33.40
CA ALA A 161 -0.98 -20.97 -32.55
C ALA A 161 -0.33 -20.87 -31.15
N GLU A 162 0.54 -19.88 -30.91
CA GLU A 162 1.25 -19.71 -29.62
C GLU A 162 0.73 -18.55 -28.75
N LEU A 163 -0.30 -17.83 -29.19
CA LEU A 163 -0.92 -16.76 -28.40
C LEU A 163 -1.93 -17.36 -27.40
N PRO A 164 -1.95 -16.91 -26.12
CA PRO A 164 -3.00 -17.31 -25.19
C PRO A 164 -4.35 -16.82 -25.71
N THR A 165 -5.22 -17.76 -26.05
CA THR A 165 -6.50 -17.55 -26.76
C THR A 165 -7.63 -16.96 -25.88
N SER A 166 -7.33 -16.26 -24.79
CA SER A 166 -8.39 -15.86 -23.86
C SER A 166 -9.24 -14.68 -24.30
N GLU A 167 -8.88 -13.89 -25.32
CA GLU A 167 -9.71 -12.76 -25.78
C GLU A 167 -9.63 -12.53 -27.29
N LEU A 168 -10.16 -13.47 -28.08
CA LEU A 168 -10.54 -13.17 -29.47
C LEU A 168 -12.06 -12.95 -29.54
N SER A 169 -12.50 -11.76 -29.12
CA SER A 169 -13.76 -11.20 -29.63
C SER A 169 -13.53 -10.81 -31.09
N THR A 170 -14.11 -11.57 -32.01
CA THR A 170 -14.09 -11.26 -33.45
C THR A 170 -15.15 -10.20 -33.78
N ASP A 171 -14.96 -8.99 -33.27
CA ASP A 171 -15.82 -7.85 -33.63
C ASP A 171 -15.38 -7.29 -34.98
N GLY A 172 -15.84 -7.90 -36.08
CA GLY A 172 -16.06 -7.32 -37.44
C GLY A 172 -15.05 -6.35 -38.09
N LYS A 173 -13.90 -6.07 -37.48
CA LYS A 173 -12.94 -5.03 -37.85
C LYS A 173 -12.04 -5.54 -38.97
N THR A 174 -11.75 -4.64 -39.90
CA THR A 174 -10.78 -4.86 -40.97
C THR A 174 -9.36 -5.01 -40.40
N LEU A 175 -8.46 -5.64 -41.15
CA LEU A 175 -7.06 -5.85 -40.74
C LEU A 175 -6.34 -4.51 -40.48
N GLU A 176 -6.64 -3.48 -41.26
CA GLU A 176 -6.08 -2.12 -41.10
C GLU A 176 -6.54 -1.45 -39.79
N GLU A 177 -7.82 -1.62 -39.42
CA GLU A 177 -8.36 -1.11 -38.15
C GLU A 177 -7.69 -1.80 -36.94
N ARG A 178 -7.44 -3.12 -37.03
CA ARG A 178 -6.76 -3.87 -35.96
C ARG A 178 -5.30 -3.45 -35.79
N ILE A 179 -4.59 -3.19 -36.88
CA ILE A 179 -3.20 -2.69 -36.83
C ILE A 179 -3.17 -1.29 -36.21
N THR A 180 -4.10 -0.42 -36.60
CA THR A 180 -4.20 0.95 -36.08
C THR A 180 -4.52 0.98 -34.58
N ASP A 181 -5.41 0.10 -34.11
CA ASP A 181 -5.74 -0.04 -32.69
C ASP A 181 -4.51 -0.48 -31.87
N LEU A 182 -3.76 -1.47 -32.36
CA LEU A 182 -2.53 -1.96 -31.73
C LEU A 182 -1.44 -0.88 -31.70
N GLU A 183 -1.24 -0.14 -32.78
CA GLU A 183 -0.28 0.98 -32.83
C GLU A 183 -0.65 2.11 -31.86
N THR A 184 -1.96 2.38 -31.71
CA THR A 184 -2.47 3.36 -30.77
C THR A 184 -2.25 2.90 -29.33
N GLU A 185 -2.56 1.64 -29.02
CA GLU A 185 -2.34 1.05 -27.71
C GLU A 185 -0.85 1.06 -27.32
N ILE A 186 0.05 0.66 -28.22
CA ILE A 186 1.51 0.74 -28.02
C ILE A 186 1.95 2.18 -27.73
N ARG A 187 1.45 3.15 -28.49
CA ARG A 187 1.81 4.56 -28.30
C ARG A 187 1.35 5.09 -26.94
N THR A 188 0.15 4.74 -26.50
CA THR A 188 -0.38 5.10 -25.18
C THR A 188 0.52 4.54 -24.08
N TYR A 189 0.88 3.26 -24.14
CA TYR A 189 1.80 2.65 -23.16
C TYR A 189 3.20 3.31 -23.14
N LEU A 190 3.76 3.65 -24.31
CA LEU A 190 5.07 4.30 -24.40
C LEU A 190 5.07 5.77 -23.97
N SER A 191 3.91 6.45 -24.02
CA SER A 191 3.78 7.86 -23.64
C SER A 191 3.65 8.09 -22.13
N GLY A 192 3.37 7.05 -21.35
CA GLY A 192 3.14 7.16 -19.90
C GLY A 192 1.78 7.74 -19.50
N ASP A 193 0.92 8.10 -20.46
CA ASP A 193 -0.49 8.48 -20.23
C ASP A 193 -1.35 7.24 -20.04
N THR A 194 -1.13 6.50 -18.95
CA THR A 194 -2.03 5.41 -18.53
C THR A 194 -2.95 5.90 -17.43
N ASP A 195 -3.99 6.64 -17.79
CA ASP A 195 -5.27 6.63 -17.06
C ASP A 195 -5.95 5.27 -17.30
N ILE A 196 -5.34 4.20 -16.80
CA ILE A 196 -6.01 2.90 -16.73
C ILE A 196 -6.90 2.97 -15.49
N MET A 197 -8.14 3.38 -15.72
CA MET A 197 -9.27 3.10 -14.83
C MET A 197 -9.34 1.58 -14.65
N ILE A 198 -8.74 1.06 -13.59
CA ILE A 198 -9.03 -0.28 -13.10
C ILE A 198 -10.43 -0.18 -12.48
N GLU A 199 -11.47 -0.54 -13.26
CA GLU A 199 -12.75 -0.91 -12.67
C GLU A 199 -12.52 -2.16 -11.81
N VAL A 200 -12.56 -1.95 -10.50
CA VAL A 200 -12.57 -3.03 -9.52
C VAL A 200 -13.98 -3.61 -9.51
N SER A 201 -14.15 -4.79 -10.09
CA SER A 201 -15.30 -5.68 -9.86
C SER A 201 -14.93 -6.78 -8.88
#